data_AF-A0A537HFJ7-F1
#
_entry.id   AF-A0A537HFJ7-F1
#
_cell.length_a   1.000
_cell.length_b   1.000
_cell.length_c   1.000
_cell.angle_alpha   90.00
_cell.angle_beta   90.00
_cell.angle_gamma   90.00
#
_symmetry.space_group_name_H-M   'P 1'
#
loop_
_entity.id
_entity.type
_entity.pdbx_description
1 polymer ?
#
loop_
_entity_poly.entity_id
_entity_poly.type
_entity_poly.pdbx_seq_one_letter_code
_entity_poly.pdbx_strand_id
1 'polypeptide(L)'
;MGSNIVIKDVDAAVYRSLKGEAIKAGMKVGEAASQAFRLWVQQRNLGRVRDRDRMRKAAARTDVMRRNIGPVEGWNSTEVIRKWRELRKPS
;
A
#
# COMPACT_ATOMS: atom_id res chain seq x y z
N MET A 1 -17.30 -23.83 0.76
CA MET A 1 -17.45 -24.36 2.14
C MET A 1 -16.76 -23.36 3.08
N GLY A 2 -17.52 -22.67 3.93
CA GLY A 2 -16.95 -21.64 4.82
C GLY A 2 -16.38 -22.26 6.08
N SER A 3 -15.13 -21.92 6.43
CA SER A 3 -14.51 -22.32 7.70
C SER A 3 -14.98 -21.38 8.81
N ASN A 4 -15.51 -21.92 9.91
CA ASN A 4 -15.81 -21.11 11.10
C ASN A 4 -14.56 -21.05 11.99
N ILE A 5 -14.17 -19.84 12.41
CA ILE A 5 -12.98 -19.60 13.24
C ILE A 5 -13.43 -19.03 14.58
N VAL A 6 -13.00 -19.65 15.67
CA VAL A 6 -13.25 -19.18 17.04
C VAL A 6 -11.92 -18.70 17.63
N ILE A 7 -11.87 -17.44 18.03
CA ILE A 7 -10.71 -16.85 18.71
C ILE A 7 -11.02 -16.85 20.21
N LYS A 8 -10.24 -17.59 20.99
CA LYS A 8 -10.37 -17.69 22.45
C LYS A 8 -9.41 -16.71 23.14
N ASP A 9 -9.68 -16.44 24.40
CA ASP A 9 -8.81 -15.65 25.29
C ASP A 9 -8.50 -14.23 24.76
N VAL A 10 -9.46 -13.64 24.06
CA VAL A 10 -9.39 -12.24 23.63
C VAL A 10 -9.57 -11.34 24.84
N ASP A 11 -8.66 -10.39 25.01
CA ASP A 11 -8.77 -9.37 26.04
C ASP A 11 -10.14 -8.67 25.99
N ALA A 12 -10.79 -8.58 27.15
CA ALA A 12 -12.16 -8.08 27.25
C ALA A 12 -12.28 -6.57 26.94
N ALA A 13 -11.23 -5.78 27.16
CA ALA A 13 -11.21 -4.37 26.76
C ALA A 13 -11.06 -4.24 25.24
N VAL A 14 -10.17 -5.03 24.63
CA VAL A 14 -9.99 -5.09 23.17
C VAL A 14 -11.27 -5.52 22.47
N TYR A 15 -11.93 -6.57 22.97
CA TYR A 15 -13.20 -7.03 22.40
C TYR A 15 -14.29 -5.95 22.48
N ARG A 16 -14.42 -5.26 23.63
CA ARG A 16 -15.39 -4.16 23.80
C ARG A 16 -15.13 -3.00 22.86
N SER A 17 -13.87 -2.62 22.67
CA SER A 17 -13.48 -1.57 21.73
C SER A 17 -13.83 -1.95 20.29
N LEU A 18 -13.45 -3.16 19.84
CA LEU A 18 -13.79 -3.67 18.50
C LEU A 18 -15.29 -3.71 18.27
N LYS A 19 -16.06 -4.19 19.27
CA LYS A 19 -17.52 -4.22 19.20
C LYS A 19 -18.11 -2.82 19.06
N GLY A 20 -17.59 -1.84 19.81
CA GLY A 20 -18.03 -0.44 19.73
C GLY A 20 -17.79 0.15 18.33
N GLU A 21 -16.60 -0.07 17.76
CA GLU A 21 -16.27 0.38 16.41
C GLU A 21 -17.12 -0.32 15.34
N ALA A 22 -17.37 -1.62 15.48
CA ALA A 22 -18.25 -2.36 14.58
C ALA A 22 -19.68 -1.77 14.57
N ILE A 23 -20.23 -1.44 15.75
CA ILE A 23 -21.56 -0.83 15.88
C ILE A 23 -21.59 0.55 15.22
N LYS A 24 -20.58 1.40 15.47
CA LYS A 24 -20.49 2.73 14.82
C LYS A 24 -20.43 2.64 13.30
N ALA A 25 -19.78 1.60 12.78
CA ALA A 25 -19.68 1.33 11.35
C ALA A 25 -20.91 0.61 10.76
N GLY A 26 -21.93 0.27 11.57
CA GLY A 26 -23.11 -0.47 11.12
C GLY A 26 -22.83 -1.93 10.76
N MET A 27 -21.79 -2.53 11.35
CA MET A 27 -21.30 -3.87 11.02
C MET A 27 -21.54 -4.89 12.14
N LYS A 28 -21.66 -6.17 11.78
CA LYS A 28 -21.58 -7.25 12.77
C LYS A 28 -20.14 -7.43 13.24
N VAL A 29 -19.96 -7.83 14.51
CA VAL A 29 -18.63 -8.06 15.10
C VAL A 29 -17.80 -9.06 14.27
N GLY A 30 -18.42 -10.13 13.76
CA GLY A 30 -17.73 -11.10 12.92
C GLY A 30 -17.29 -10.54 11.55
N GLU A 31 -18.03 -9.60 10.98
CA GLU A 31 -17.69 -8.93 9.73
C GLU A 31 -16.51 -7.97 9.95
N ALA A 32 -16.56 -7.19 11.03
CA ALA A 32 -15.47 -6.31 11.44
C ALA A 32 -14.18 -7.11 11.72
N ALA A 33 -14.28 -8.23 12.44
CA ALA A 33 -13.15 -9.12 12.69
C ALA A 33 -12.58 -9.71 11.38
N SER A 34 -13.45 -10.12 10.46
CA SER A 34 -13.01 -10.63 9.15
C SER A 34 -12.30 -9.57 8.32
N GLN A 35 -12.79 -8.33 8.31
CA GLN A 35 -12.14 -7.22 7.62
C GLN A 35 -10.80 -6.86 8.25
N ALA A 36 -10.75 -6.75 9.58
CA ALA A 36 -9.51 -6.49 10.30
C ALA A 36 -8.45 -7.56 10.01
N PHE A 37 -8.85 -8.84 9.99
CA PHE A 37 -7.95 -9.94 9.67
C PHE A 37 -7.43 -9.86 8.22
N ARG A 38 -8.29 -9.55 7.25
CA ARG A 38 -7.86 -9.34 5.85
C ARG A 38 -6.85 -8.20 5.74
N LEU A 39 -7.12 -7.07 6.39
CA LEU A 39 -6.22 -5.92 6.39
C LEU A 39 -4.88 -6.25 7.04
N TRP A 40 -4.89 -6.98 8.15
CA TRP A 40 -3.66 -7.43 8.80
C TRP A 40 -2.84 -8.37 7.92
N VAL A 41 -3.47 -9.36 7.28
CA VAL A 41 -2.79 -10.25 6.32
C VAL A 41 -2.25 -9.47 5.13
N GLN A 42 -3.04 -8.55 4.57
CA GLN A 42 -2.60 -7.66 3.49
C GLN A 42 -1.43 -6.81 3.93
N GLN A 43 -1.45 -6.21 5.11
CA GLN A 43 -0.34 -5.42 5.65
C GLN A 43 0.93 -6.27 5.86
N ARG A 44 0.77 -7.51 6.33
CA ARG A 44 1.87 -8.46 6.47
C ARG A 44 2.47 -8.86 5.12
N ASN A 45 1.62 -9.01 4.10
CA ASN A 45 2.01 -9.42 2.74
C ASN A 45 2.52 -8.26 1.85
N LEU A 46 1.99 -7.04 2.06
CA LEU A 46 2.52 -5.79 1.51
C LEU A 46 3.91 -5.46 2.06
N GLY A 47 4.36 -6.26 3.02
CA GLY A 47 5.74 -6.38 3.40
C GLY A 47 6.12 -5.31 4.42
N ARG A 48 6.96 -5.74 5.36
CA ARG A 48 8.18 -4.97 5.64
C ARG A 48 8.58 -4.30 4.32
N VAL A 49 8.68 -2.97 4.29
CA VAL A 49 9.51 -2.29 3.29
C VAL A 49 10.84 -3.04 3.35
N ARG A 50 11.03 -4.00 2.44
CA ARG A 50 11.90 -5.17 2.71
C ARG A 50 13.34 -4.73 2.93
N ASP A 51 13.64 -3.50 2.54
CA ASP A 51 14.81 -2.78 2.97
C ASP A 51 14.57 -1.27 2.79
N ARG A 52 14.04 -0.59 3.83
CA ARG A 52 13.83 0.88 3.81
C ARG A 52 15.14 1.61 3.47
N ASP A 53 16.27 1.03 3.90
CA ASP A 53 17.59 1.50 3.57
C ASP A 53 17.95 1.25 2.10
N ARG A 54 17.59 0.11 1.51
CA ARG A 54 17.74 -0.09 0.05
C ARG A 54 16.95 0.93 -0.76
N MET A 55 15.72 1.26 -0.35
CA MET A 55 14.93 2.30 -1.02
C MET A 55 15.55 3.70 -0.85
N ARG A 56 16.04 4.03 0.35
CA ARG A 56 16.81 5.26 0.59
C ARG A 56 18.07 5.34 -0.27
N LYS A 57 18.83 4.25 -0.35
CA LYS A 57 20.05 4.13 -1.17
C LYS A 57 19.73 4.19 -2.67
N ALA A 58 18.59 3.66 -3.11
CA ALA A 58 18.14 3.78 -4.49
C ALA A 58 17.80 5.24 -4.83
N ALA A 59 17.01 5.91 -3.97
CA ALA A 59 16.64 7.31 -4.16
C ALA A 59 17.88 8.24 -4.18
N ALA A 60 18.80 8.05 -3.22
CA ALA A 60 20.04 8.82 -3.17
C ALA A 60 20.89 8.66 -4.45
N ARG A 61 20.98 7.45 -5.01
CA ARG A 61 21.67 7.20 -6.29
C ARG A 61 20.98 7.90 -7.45
N THR A 62 19.64 7.87 -7.49
CA THR A 62 18.87 8.57 -8.52
C THR A 62 19.07 10.09 -8.45
N ASP A 63 19.12 10.67 -7.25
CA ASP A 63 19.34 12.10 -7.08
C ASP A 63 20.76 12.53 -7.48
N VAL A 64 21.78 11.71 -7.17
CA VAL A 64 23.16 11.93 -7.65
C VAL A 64 23.22 11.87 -9.17
N MET A 65 22.60 10.87 -9.80
CA MET A 65 22.55 10.78 -11.26
C MET A 65 21.83 11.99 -11.87
N ARG A 66 20.70 12.43 -11.31
CA ARG A 66 19.97 13.62 -11.77
C ARG A 66 20.80 14.90 -11.70
N ARG A 67 21.58 15.07 -10.63
CA ARG A 67 22.49 16.23 -10.49
C ARG A 67 23.57 16.25 -11.56
N ASN A 68 24.09 15.08 -11.93
CA ASN A 68 25.15 14.95 -12.93
C ASN A 68 24.65 15.07 -14.38
N ILE A 69 23.35 14.86 -14.63
CA ILE A 69 22.77 14.92 -15.97
C ILE A 69 22.51 16.38 -16.41
N GLY A 70 22.42 17.33 -15.46
CA GLY A 70 22.12 18.73 -15.76
C GLY A 70 20.81 18.92 -16.54
N PRO A 71 20.42 20.14 -16.89
CA PRO A 71 19.40 20.36 -17.89
C PRO A 71 19.95 19.89 -19.25
N VAL A 72 19.37 18.83 -19.81
CA VAL A 72 19.73 18.35 -21.15
C VAL A 72 19.11 19.33 -22.16
N GLU A 73 19.98 20.09 -22.82
CA GLU A 73 19.56 21.07 -23.84
C GLU A 73 18.80 20.36 -24.97
N GLY A 74 17.60 20.83 -25.30
CA GLY A 74 16.69 20.20 -26.27
C GLY A 74 15.83 19.04 -25.73
N TRP A 75 15.93 18.68 -24.44
CA TRP A 75 15.08 17.66 -23.83
C TRP A 75 13.86 18.26 -23.14
N ASN A 76 12.67 18.09 -23.74
CA ASN A 76 11.39 18.46 -23.13
C ASN A 76 10.65 17.22 -22.62
N SER A 77 10.55 17.07 -21.30
CA SER A 77 9.85 15.93 -20.67
C SER A 77 8.40 15.80 -21.12
N THR A 78 7.73 16.92 -21.39
CA THR A 78 6.33 16.95 -21.82
C THR A 78 6.17 16.39 -23.22
N GLU A 79 7.08 16.70 -24.13
CA GLU A 79 7.06 16.16 -25.51
C GLU A 79 7.37 14.67 -25.55
N VAL A 80 8.32 14.20 -24.74
CA VAL A 80 8.63 12.77 -24.64
C VAL A 80 7.43 11.99 -24.09
N ILE A 81 6.79 12.50 -23.03
CA ILE A 81 5.59 11.88 -22.46
C ILE A 81 4.43 11.90 -23.46
N ARG A 82 4.26 12.98 -24.22
CA ARG A 82 3.23 13.08 -25.28
C ARG A 82 3.45 12.03 -26.37
N LYS A 83 4.67 11.91 -26.89
CA LYS A 83 5.03 10.89 -27.90
C LYS A 83 4.75 9.47 -27.41
N TRP A 84 5.10 9.16 -26.17
CA TRP A 84 4.83 7.84 -25.57
C TRP A 84 3.33 7.55 -25.43
N ARG A 85 2.51 8.57 -25.13
CA ARG A 85 1.05 8.42 -25.05
C ARG A 85 0.43 8.21 -26.43
N GLU A 86 0.94 8.91 -27.45
CA GLU A 86 0.49 8.74 -28.83
C GLU A 86 0.83 7.35 -29.38
N LEU A 87 2.05 6.85 -29.13
CA LEU A 87 2.48 5.50 -29.52
C LEU A 87 1.72 4.35 -28.81
N ARG A 88 1.08 4.65 -27.67
CA ARG A 88 0.31 3.68 -26.88
C ARG A 88 -1.18 3.68 -27.20
N LYS A 89 -1.66 4.54 -28.09
CA LYS A 89 -3.05 4.44 -28.55
C LYS A 89 -3.17 3.19 -29.43
N PRO A 90 -4.14 2.29 -29.16
CA PRO A 90 -4.44 1.20 -30.09
C PRO A 90 -4.92 1.82 -31.41
N SER A 91 -4.45 1.25 -32.53
CA SER A 91 -4.91 1.54 -33.89
C SER A 91 -6.40 1.33 -34.06
#